data_AF-A0A0G4J8W8-F1
#
_entry.id   AF-A0A0G4J8W8-F1
#
_cell.length_a   1.000
_cell.length_b   1.000
_cell.length_c   1.000
_cell.angle_alpha   90.00
_cell.angle_beta   90.00
_cell.angle_gamma   90.00
#
_symmetry.space_group_name_H-M   'P 1'
#
loop_
_entity.id
_entity.type
_entity.pdbx_description
1 polymer ?
#
loop_
_entity_poly.entity_id
_entity_poly.type
_entity_poly.pdbx_seq_one_letter_code
_entity_poly.pdbx_strand_id
1 'polypeptide(L)'
;MNVANELQKLANYDSDTLPNAGHADTKRDAMFLLKRWFRDAANNGHPLFPDAFVSCVSEQIEARGVDDPFTKCSLMKLDRGRCRVMKLLRGLAQKLIGLQSKSQLENRLTFVEFAGGLGPYIVAESCAELIRGTSYAGRLFLPEFAKWLEALK
;
A
#
# COMPACT_ATOMS: atom_id res chain seq x y z
N MET A 1 13.22 -2.04 17.22
CA MET A 1 11.81 -2.50 17.27
C MET A 1 11.51 -3.23 15.96
N ASN A 2 11.18 -4.53 15.97
CA ASN A 2 11.07 -5.35 14.76
C ASN A 2 9.64 -5.27 14.18
N VAL A 3 9.43 -4.28 13.31
CA VAL A 3 8.14 -3.92 12.68
C VAL A 3 7.43 -5.11 12.05
N ALA A 4 8.19 -6.05 11.48
CA ALA A 4 7.63 -7.24 10.84
C ALA A 4 6.87 -8.13 11.84
N ASN A 5 7.26 -8.13 13.12
CA ASN A 5 6.56 -8.89 14.16
C ASN A 5 5.27 -8.20 14.60
N GLU A 6 5.25 -6.87 14.67
CA GLU A 6 4.05 -6.10 15.04
C GLU A 6 2.97 -6.18 13.94
N LEU A 7 3.36 -6.07 12.67
CA LEU A 7 2.44 -6.28 11.54
C LEU A 7 1.90 -7.72 11.47
N GLN A 8 2.73 -8.71 11.82
CA GLN A 8 2.31 -10.11 11.84
C GLN A 8 1.32 -10.40 12.97
N LYS A 9 1.49 -9.79 14.16
CA LYS A 9 0.50 -9.85 15.24
C LYS A 9 -0.83 -9.25 14.81
N LEU A 10 -0.81 -8.07 14.15
CA LEU A 10 -2.00 -7.40 13.66
C LEU A 10 -2.74 -8.20 12.58
N ALA A 11 -2.01 -8.88 11.70
CA ALA A 11 -2.59 -9.73 10.67
C ALA A 11 -3.38 -10.93 11.23
N ASN A 12 -2.99 -11.42 12.41
CA ASN A 12 -3.53 -12.63 13.03
C ASN A 12 -4.74 -12.39 13.96
N TYR A 13 -5.20 -11.15 14.17
CA TYR A 13 -6.40 -10.90 14.99
C TYR A 13 -7.70 -11.19 14.24
N ASP A 14 -8.61 -11.95 14.83
CA ASP A 14 -9.95 -12.21 14.29
C ASP A 14 -10.89 -11.00 14.48
N SER A 15 -12.00 -10.94 13.73
CA SER A 15 -12.95 -9.81 13.78
C SER A 15 -13.51 -9.56 15.18
N ASP A 16 -13.65 -10.61 15.99
CA ASP A 16 -14.17 -10.54 17.36
C ASP A 16 -13.18 -9.88 18.33
N THR A 17 -11.89 -9.87 17.99
CA THR A 17 -10.82 -9.23 18.77
C THR A 17 -10.65 -7.74 18.51
N LEU A 18 -11.34 -7.19 17.50
CA LEU A 18 -11.27 -5.77 17.15
C LEU A 18 -12.68 -5.18 17.09
N PRO A 19 -13.38 -5.05 18.25
CA PRO A 19 -14.78 -4.63 18.31
C PRO A 19 -15.04 -3.28 17.66
N ASN A 20 -14.02 -2.41 17.60
CA ASN A 20 -14.12 -1.08 17.02
C ASN A 20 -13.65 -0.99 15.54
N ALA A 21 -13.19 -2.09 14.91
CA ALA A 21 -12.70 -2.06 13.53
C ALA A 21 -13.77 -1.66 12.49
N GLY A 22 -15.05 -1.77 12.85
CA GLY A 22 -16.17 -1.28 12.04
C GLY A 22 -16.32 0.25 12.02
N HIS A 23 -15.82 0.95 13.05
CA HIS A 23 -16.03 2.39 13.24
C HIS A 23 -15.16 3.22 12.30
N ALA A 24 -15.75 4.26 11.71
CA ALA A 24 -15.06 5.14 10.76
C ALA A 24 -13.83 5.82 11.41
N ASP A 25 -13.94 6.25 12.67
CA ASP A 25 -12.86 6.96 13.36
C ASP A 25 -11.68 6.04 13.66
N THR A 26 -11.93 4.82 14.14
CA THR A 26 -10.87 3.82 14.35
C THR A 26 -10.14 3.46 13.05
N LYS A 27 -10.86 3.39 11.92
CA LYS A 27 -10.25 3.19 10.60
C LYS A 27 -9.37 4.38 10.18
N ARG A 28 -9.83 5.61 10.42
CA ARG A 28 -9.08 6.84 10.14
C ARG A 28 -7.81 6.92 10.98
N ASP A 29 -7.90 6.62 12.27
CA ASP A 29 -6.77 6.63 13.20
C ASP A 29 -5.71 5.59 12.83
N ALA A 30 -6.14 4.36 12.53
CA ALA A 30 -5.23 3.31 12.07
C ALA A 30 -4.53 3.70 10.75
N MET A 31 -5.28 4.27 9.81
CA MET A 31 -4.73 4.77 8.54
C MET A 31 -3.77 5.94 8.76
N PHE A 32 -4.06 6.84 9.68
CA PHE A 32 -3.18 7.95 10.06
C PHE A 32 -1.86 7.43 10.65
N LEU A 33 -1.92 6.49 11.59
CA LEU A 33 -0.72 5.88 12.19
C LEU A 33 0.12 5.14 11.15
N LEU A 34 -0.51 4.41 10.22
CA LEU A 34 0.18 3.70 9.15
C LEU A 34 0.90 4.69 8.21
N LYS A 35 0.21 5.75 7.77
CA LYS A 35 0.79 6.82 6.95
C LYS A 35 1.98 7.49 7.63
N ARG A 36 1.83 7.81 8.93
CA ARG A 36 2.89 8.41 9.73
C ARG A 36 4.11 7.49 9.80
N TRP A 37 3.90 6.22 10.10
CA TRP A 37 4.99 5.24 10.19
C TRP A 37 5.77 5.12 8.87
N PHE A 38 5.08 5.03 7.74
CA PHE A 38 5.74 4.99 6.43
C PHE A 38 6.43 6.30 6.08
N ARG A 39 5.84 7.45 6.43
CA ARG A 39 6.48 8.77 6.24
C ARG A 39 7.77 8.87 7.03
N ASP A 40 7.74 8.47 8.30
CA ASP A 40 8.92 8.51 9.16
C ASP A 40 10.01 7.60 8.58
N ALA A 41 9.67 6.42 8.09
CA ALA A 41 10.62 5.54 7.41
C ALA A 41 11.20 6.18 6.13
N ALA A 42 10.35 6.78 5.29
CA ALA A 42 10.76 7.44 4.06
C ALA A 42 11.69 8.63 4.32
N ASN A 43 11.34 9.48 5.30
CA ASN A 43 12.13 10.66 5.70
C ASN A 43 13.50 10.28 6.28
N ASN A 44 13.64 9.08 6.84
CA ASN A 44 14.92 8.53 7.32
C ASN A 44 15.69 7.76 6.24
N GLY A 45 15.36 7.93 4.95
CA GLY A 45 16.06 7.27 3.84
C GLY A 45 15.66 5.81 3.63
N HIS A 46 14.57 5.36 4.23
CA HIS A 46 14.07 3.99 4.15
C HIS A 46 12.63 3.91 3.64
N PRO A 47 12.30 4.50 2.47
CA PRO A 47 10.97 4.36 1.89
C PRO A 47 10.69 2.89 1.57
N LEU A 48 9.42 2.48 1.65
CA LEU A 48 8.99 1.15 1.24
C LEU A 48 9.27 0.94 -0.25
N PHE A 49 9.06 1.98 -1.06
CA PHE A 49 9.37 2.04 -2.47
C PHE A 49 10.48 3.07 -2.73
N PRO A 50 11.72 2.60 -2.94
CA PRO A 50 12.80 3.46 -3.41
C PRO A 50 12.52 4.02 -4.81
N ASP A 51 13.08 5.17 -5.14
CA ASP A 51 12.92 5.83 -6.44
C ASP A 51 13.23 4.90 -7.61
N ALA A 52 14.33 4.14 -7.51
CA ALA A 52 14.72 3.18 -8.54
C ALA A 52 13.65 2.08 -8.79
N PHE A 53 12.90 1.70 -7.75
CA PHE A 53 11.77 0.78 -7.89
C PHE A 53 10.60 1.47 -8.57
N VAL A 54 10.24 2.69 -8.13
CA VAL A 54 9.14 3.46 -8.72
C VAL A 54 9.40 3.73 -10.20
N SER A 55 10.59 4.22 -10.56
CA SER A 55 11.01 4.44 -11.95
C SER A 55 10.94 3.15 -12.77
N CYS A 56 11.44 2.02 -12.24
CA CYS A 56 11.39 0.74 -12.93
C CYS A 56 9.95 0.27 -13.21
N VAL A 57 9.03 0.48 -12.26
CA VAL A 57 7.62 0.12 -12.44
C VAL A 57 7.00 1.02 -13.51
N SER A 58 7.22 2.33 -13.44
CA SER A 58 6.70 3.29 -14.41
C SER A 58 7.22 3.04 -15.83
N GLU A 59 8.52 2.77 -15.99
CA GLU A 59 9.13 2.40 -17.27
C GLU A 59 8.50 1.12 -17.84
N GLN A 60 8.18 0.11 -17.02
CA GLN A 60 7.53 -1.11 -17.49
C GLN A 60 6.09 -0.87 -17.94
N ILE A 61 5.37 0.01 -17.24
CA ILE A 61 4.01 0.40 -17.62
C ILE A 61 4.03 1.11 -18.97
N GLU A 62 4.94 2.07 -19.14
CA GLU A 62 5.09 2.85 -20.37
C GLU A 62 5.59 2.01 -21.55
N ALA A 63 6.56 1.13 -21.33
CA ALA A 63 7.26 0.46 -22.43
C ALA A 63 6.47 -0.68 -23.08
N ARG A 64 5.52 -1.34 -22.38
CA ARG A 64 5.00 -2.65 -22.86
C ARG A 64 3.55 -3.00 -22.58
N GLY A 65 2.72 -2.14 -21.97
CA GLY A 65 1.35 -2.55 -21.62
C GLY A 65 1.34 -3.86 -20.82
N VAL A 66 2.31 -4.01 -19.91
CA VAL A 66 2.50 -5.23 -19.13
C VAL A 66 1.32 -5.38 -18.18
N ASP A 67 0.61 -6.51 -18.23
CA ASP A 67 -0.58 -6.78 -17.40
C ASP A 67 -0.27 -6.83 -15.88
N ASP A 68 1.01 -6.97 -15.50
CA ASP A 68 1.44 -7.01 -14.09
C ASP A 68 2.91 -6.53 -13.89
N PRO A 69 3.14 -5.21 -13.83
CA PRO A 69 4.47 -4.62 -13.69
C PRO A 69 5.05 -4.79 -12.28
N PHE A 70 4.23 -5.12 -11.28
CA PHE A 70 4.70 -5.40 -9.93
C PHE A 70 5.24 -6.83 -9.80
N THR A 71 4.69 -7.82 -10.51
CA THR A 71 5.02 -9.24 -10.29
C THR A 71 6.19 -9.77 -11.14
N LYS A 72 6.38 -9.28 -12.37
CA LYS A 72 7.27 -9.96 -13.34
C LYS A 72 8.78 -9.66 -13.21
N CYS A 73 9.16 -8.50 -12.65
CA CYS A 73 10.58 -8.13 -12.46
C CYS A 73 10.83 -7.24 -11.22
N SER A 74 9.83 -6.52 -10.72
CA SER A 74 10.04 -5.37 -9.84
C SER A 74 10.26 -5.77 -8.38
N LEU A 75 9.57 -6.78 -7.87
CA LEU A 75 9.74 -7.25 -6.48
C LEU A 75 11.15 -7.77 -6.20
N MET A 76 11.88 -8.29 -7.20
CA MET A 76 13.27 -8.73 -7.01
C MET A 76 14.25 -7.56 -6.74
N LYS A 77 13.88 -6.33 -7.11
CA LYS A 77 14.66 -5.12 -6.83
C LYS A 77 14.47 -4.60 -5.41
N LEU A 78 13.49 -5.13 -4.67
CA LEU A 78 13.28 -4.79 -3.26
C LEU A 78 14.03 -5.78 -2.37
N ASP A 79 14.65 -5.28 -1.31
CA ASP A 79 15.23 -6.16 -0.30
C ASP A 79 14.13 -6.99 0.40
N ARG A 80 14.57 -8.04 1.10
CA ARG A 80 13.69 -9.00 1.77
C ARG A 80 12.75 -8.32 2.79
N GLY A 81 13.19 -7.26 3.47
CA GLY A 81 12.39 -6.51 4.43
C GLY A 81 11.24 -5.78 3.74
N ARG A 82 11.54 -4.99 2.70
CA ARG A 82 10.52 -4.28 1.89
C ARG A 82 9.53 -5.26 1.27
N CYS A 83 10.02 -6.35 0.68
CA CYS A 83 9.18 -7.43 0.15
C CYS A 83 8.21 -8.01 1.21
N ARG A 84 8.68 -8.25 2.44
CA ARG A 84 7.84 -8.76 3.53
C ARG A 84 6.78 -7.74 3.94
N VAL A 85 7.16 -6.47 4.10
CA VAL A 85 6.23 -5.39 4.46
C VAL A 85 5.13 -5.23 3.41
N MET A 86 5.48 -5.29 2.12
CA MET A 86 4.49 -5.26 1.03
C MET A 86 3.46 -6.38 1.13
N LYS A 87 3.92 -7.63 1.34
CA LYS A 87 3.01 -8.79 1.45
C LYS A 87 2.06 -8.64 2.65
N LEU A 88 2.57 -8.15 3.77
CA LEU A 88 1.75 -7.87 4.96
C LEU A 88 0.76 -6.74 4.69
N LEU A 89 1.18 -5.68 4.01
CA LEU A 89 0.31 -4.57 3.62
C LEU A 89 -0.82 -5.02 2.69
N ARG A 90 -0.52 -5.90 1.72
CA ARG A 90 -1.53 -6.51 0.84
C ARG A 90 -2.54 -7.33 1.63
N GLY A 91 -2.07 -8.24 2.50
CA GLY A 91 -2.96 -9.04 3.34
C GLY A 91 -3.85 -8.17 4.23
N LEU A 92 -3.29 -7.08 4.79
CA LEU A 92 -4.06 -6.11 5.56
C LEU A 92 -5.13 -5.41 4.71
N ALA A 93 -4.78 -4.90 3.53
CA ALA A 93 -5.72 -4.23 2.64
C ALA A 93 -6.86 -5.17 2.24
N GLN A 94 -6.54 -6.40 1.83
CA GLN A 94 -7.53 -7.41 1.45
C GLN A 94 -8.47 -7.76 2.61
N LYS A 95 -7.92 -7.96 3.82
CA LYS A 95 -8.71 -8.23 5.01
C LYS A 95 -9.62 -7.06 5.37
N LEU A 96 -9.10 -5.83 5.40
CA LEU A 96 -9.88 -4.64 5.74
C LEU A 96 -11.02 -4.39 4.76
N ILE A 97 -10.78 -4.56 3.46
CA ILE A 97 -11.78 -4.36 2.42
C ILE A 97 -12.78 -5.51 2.43
N GLY A 98 -12.33 -6.76 2.61
CA GLY A 98 -13.21 -7.92 2.74
C GLY A 98 -14.17 -7.85 3.95
N LEU A 99 -13.71 -7.31 5.08
CA LEU A 99 -14.53 -7.10 6.28
C LEU A 99 -15.66 -6.07 6.05
N GLN A 100 -15.58 -5.25 5.01
CA GLN A 100 -16.60 -4.24 4.66
C GLN A 100 -17.67 -4.77 3.71
N SER A 101 -17.67 -6.08 3.42
CA SER A 101 -18.64 -6.76 2.55
C SER A 101 -20.11 -6.48 2.89
N LYS A 102 -20.42 -6.19 4.17
CA LYS A 102 -21.77 -5.86 4.67
C LYS A 102 -22.06 -4.36 4.82
N SER A 103 -21.07 -3.48 4.64
CA SER A 103 -21.25 -2.03 4.75
C SER A 103 -21.93 -1.47 3.49
N GLN A 104 -22.61 -0.32 3.60
CA GLN A 104 -23.11 0.43 2.43
C GLN A 104 -21.95 0.83 1.52
N LEU A 105 -22.16 0.76 0.20
CA LEU A 105 -21.12 0.97 -0.82
C LEU A 105 -20.35 2.30 -0.63
N GLU A 106 -21.06 3.38 -0.33
CA GLU A 106 -20.50 4.72 -0.07
C GLU A 106 -19.56 4.80 1.14
N ASN A 107 -19.63 3.84 2.04
CA ASN A 107 -18.81 3.76 3.25
C ASN A 107 -17.69 2.70 3.12
N ARG A 108 -17.54 2.09 1.94
CA ARG A 108 -16.50 1.10 1.69
C ARG A 108 -15.23 1.79 1.22
N LEU A 109 -14.12 1.38 1.83
CA LEU A 109 -12.79 1.66 1.34
C LEU A 109 -12.50 0.73 0.16
N THR A 110 -12.13 1.29 -0.97
CA THR A 110 -11.68 0.55 -2.15
C THR A 110 -10.16 0.40 -2.16
N PHE A 111 -9.64 -0.55 -2.94
CA PHE A 111 -8.19 -0.69 -3.14
C PHE A 111 -7.56 0.57 -3.74
N VAL A 112 -8.31 1.28 -4.59
CA VAL A 112 -7.88 2.54 -5.20
C VAL A 112 -7.75 3.65 -4.15
N GLU A 113 -8.75 3.81 -3.27
CA GLU A 113 -8.68 4.79 -2.18
C GLU A 113 -7.59 4.44 -1.16
N PHE A 114 -7.41 3.16 -0.87
CA PHE A 114 -6.32 2.68 -0.02
C PHE A 114 -4.96 3.02 -0.64
N ALA A 115 -4.76 2.69 -1.92
CA ALA A 115 -3.53 2.98 -2.66
C ALA A 115 -3.26 4.48 -2.78
N GLY A 116 -4.27 5.29 -3.13
CA GLY A 116 -4.14 6.75 -3.24
C GLY A 116 -3.89 7.42 -1.90
N GLY A 117 -4.54 6.93 -0.83
CA GLY A 117 -4.33 7.42 0.52
C GLY A 117 -2.92 7.15 1.03
N LEU A 118 -2.36 5.97 0.74
CA LEU A 118 -1.08 5.52 1.29
C LEU A 118 0.12 5.82 0.38
N GLY A 119 -0.09 5.83 -0.93
CA GLY A 119 0.93 5.96 -1.98
C GLY A 119 1.97 7.05 -1.74
N PRO A 120 1.57 8.31 -1.44
CA PRO A 120 2.52 9.39 -1.20
C PRO A 120 3.43 9.18 0.02
N TYR A 121 3.09 8.26 0.93
CA TYR A 121 3.79 8.03 2.20
C TYR A 121 4.76 6.86 2.13
N ILE A 122 4.58 5.95 1.17
CA ILE A 122 5.39 4.74 1.02
C ILE A 122 6.55 4.90 0.04
N VAL A 123 6.56 5.97 -0.76
CA VAL A 123 7.65 6.33 -1.66
C VAL A 123 8.60 7.35 -1.03
N ALA A 124 9.79 7.57 -1.61
CA ALA A 124 10.65 8.68 -1.19
C ALA A 124 10.03 10.05 -1.52
N GLU A 125 10.54 11.10 -0.89
CA GLU A 125 10.00 12.46 -1.01
C GLU A 125 10.00 12.99 -2.46
N SER A 126 11.09 12.75 -3.19
CA SER A 126 11.23 13.02 -4.64
C SER A 126 10.08 12.44 -5.46
N CYS A 127 9.69 11.19 -5.20
CA CYS A 127 8.54 10.55 -5.84
C CYS A 127 7.20 11.01 -5.26
N ALA A 128 7.14 11.39 -3.99
CA ALA A 128 5.92 11.83 -3.34
C ALA A 128 5.39 13.14 -3.95
N GLU A 129 6.27 14.07 -4.32
CA GLU A 129 5.89 15.31 -5.01
C GLU A 129 5.31 15.03 -6.40
N LEU A 130 5.89 14.08 -7.14
CA LEU A 130 5.40 13.63 -8.45
C LEU A 130 4.00 13.01 -8.34
N ILE A 131 3.75 12.22 -7.30
CA ILE A 131 2.45 11.59 -7.02
C ILE A 131 1.41 12.61 -6.53
N ARG A 132 1.80 13.71 -5.88
CA ARG A 132 0.84 14.75 -5.43
C ARG A 132 0.43 15.70 -6.54
N GLY A 133 1.25 15.87 -7.58
CA GLY A 133 1.09 16.96 -8.55
C GLY A 133 0.77 16.59 -10.01
N THR A 134 0.84 15.32 -10.45
CA THR A 134 0.82 15.02 -11.91
C THR A 134 0.10 13.72 -12.32
N SER A 135 -0.08 13.56 -13.64
CA SER A 135 -0.52 12.37 -14.41
C SER A 135 0.06 11.03 -13.94
N TYR A 136 1.16 11.05 -13.19
CA TYR A 136 1.81 9.92 -12.52
C TYR A 136 0.90 9.23 -11.49
N ALA A 137 0.07 10.01 -10.80
CA ALA A 137 -0.95 9.52 -9.86
C ALA A 137 -2.17 8.92 -10.57
N GLY A 138 -2.50 9.42 -11.77
CA GLY A 138 -3.72 9.08 -12.51
C GLY A 138 -3.57 7.97 -13.54
N ARG A 139 -2.36 7.66 -14.05
CA ARG A 139 -2.19 6.75 -15.20
C ARG A 139 -1.14 5.64 -15.07
N LEU A 140 -0.23 5.68 -14.09
CA LEU A 140 0.91 4.75 -14.07
C LEU A 140 1.00 3.98 -12.75
N PHE A 141 1.56 4.57 -11.69
CA PHE A 141 1.98 3.78 -10.53
C PHE A 141 0.85 3.35 -9.58
N LEU A 142 -0.03 4.29 -9.18
CA LEU A 142 -1.07 4.02 -8.19
C LEU A 142 -2.13 3.01 -8.65
N PRO A 143 -2.64 3.06 -9.91
CA PRO A 143 -3.59 2.06 -10.39
C PRO A 143 -2.99 0.65 -10.38
N GLU A 144 -1.73 0.50 -10.78
CA GLU A 144 -1.04 -0.79 -10.79
C GLU A 144 -0.74 -1.28 -9.37
N PHE A 145 -0.40 -0.37 -8.46
CA PHE A 145 -0.28 -0.70 -7.05
C PHE A 145 -1.63 -1.17 -6.46
N ALA A 146 -2.74 -0.51 -6.80
CA ALA A 146 -4.08 -0.93 -6.38
C ALA A 146 -4.45 -2.32 -6.91
N LYS A 147 -4.22 -2.58 -8.21
CA LYS A 147 -4.43 -3.92 -8.82
C LYS A 147 -3.58 -4.99 -8.13
N TRP A 148 -2.32 -4.66 -7.83
CA TRP A 148 -1.44 -5.57 -7.12
C TRP A 148 -1.93 -5.88 -5.70
N LEU A 149 -2.51 -4.90 -5.00
CA LEU A 149 -3.14 -5.11 -3.68
C LEU A 149 -4.38 -6.00 -3.79
N GLU A 150 -5.17 -5.83 -4.85
CA GLU A 150 -6.41 -6.58 -5.07
C GLU A 150 -6.17 -8.04 -5.43
N ALA A 151 -5.21 -8.31 -6.34
CA ALA A 151 -5.02 -9.63 -6.92
C ALA A 151 -4.99 -10.74 -5.85
N LEU A 152 -5.61 -11.89 -6.12
CA LEU A 152 -5.49 -13.07 -5.28
C LEU A 152 -4.30 -13.89 -5.80
N LYS A 153 -3.36 -14.22 -4.93
CA LYS A 153 -2.26 -15.16 -5.23
C LYS A 153 -2.51 -16.46 -4.47
#